data_AF-A0A7K1JBV4-F1
#
_entry.id   AF-A0A7K1JBV4-F1
#
_cell.length_a   1.000
_cell.length_b   1.000
_cell.length_c   1.000
_cell.angle_alpha   90.00
_cell.angle_beta   90.00
_cell.angle_gamma   90.00
#
_symmetry.space_group_name_H-M   'P 1'
#
loop_
_entity.id
_entity.type
_entity.pdbx_description
1 polymer ?
#
loop_
_entity_poly.entity_id
_entity_poly.type
_entity_poly.pdbx_seq_one_letter_code
_entity_poly.pdbx_strand_id
1 'polypeptide(L)'
;MFGYRVPAPDEAMLISGGRFGSSAPFRVVTGHGAFIMPVFRKVRFLTLAMCEAEVAEKCVTKQGITLNVRAVIAFKVGNDNESIVSAAQRFLSDQNQMSILTGRIFAGHLRSIIGSMTVEDIIRERQKLATEVLDGSKEEMAKIGLAVDALQIQSIDDGSLGYIQALSAPFNAAVQQQAQIAQAQANQAAAEAEQESQRKQAEFVRQTAIVQAHYKAEVDRAQAEAAQAGPLAQAQAQREVLQMKTELAQRAAELRQQELVAEVVKPAEAEAERIRILTEADAAKMKIQAEAAASHNRVALDKMLIDQLPEIVKQAAQGLKGANLTVLNGTDGLGQMATGLVGQGLAIFESLRSGLDGHRSSEQAAELDDPKALQAP
;
A
#
# COMPACT_ATOMS: atom_id res chain seq x y z
N MET A 1 -49.28 28.35 -85.93
CA MET A 1 -48.39 27.79 -84.88
C MET A 1 -48.04 26.37 -85.30
N PHE A 2 -46.80 26.13 -85.73
CA PHE A 2 -46.37 24.87 -86.36
C PHE A 2 -46.59 23.69 -85.43
N GLY A 3 -47.22 22.63 -85.93
CA GLY A 3 -47.70 21.47 -85.18
C GLY A 3 -46.63 20.50 -84.69
N TYR A 4 -45.37 20.92 -84.54
CA TYR A 4 -44.31 20.06 -84.03
C TYR A 4 -44.33 20.09 -82.49
N ARG A 5 -44.48 18.92 -81.86
CA ARG A 5 -44.42 18.77 -80.40
C ARG A 5 -43.38 17.73 -80.03
N VAL A 6 -42.72 17.96 -78.90
CA VAL A 6 -41.68 17.09 -78.34
C VAL A 6 -42.11 16.72 -76.92
N PRO A 7 -42.20 15.42 -76.57
CA PRO A 7 -42.39 15.01 -75.17
C PRO A 7 -41.16 15.33 -74.33
N ALA A 8 -41.34 15.53 -73.02
CA ALA A 8 -40.21 15.55 -72.10
C ALA A 8 -39.50 14.18 -72.07
N PRO A 9 -38.23 14.10 -71.63
CA PRO A 9 -37.48 12.83 -71.58
C PRO A 9 -38.16 11.73 -70.75
N ASP A 10 -38.97 12.14 -69.78
CA ASP A 10 -39.75 11.32 -68.85
C ASP A 10 -41.24 11.24 -69.24
N GLU A 11 -41.61 11.55 -70.49
CA GLU A 11 -42.99 11.49 -70.96
C GLU A 11 -43.13 10.69 -72.27
N ALA A 12 -44.27 10.03 -72.42
CA ALA A 12 -44.75 9.48 -73.68
C ALA A 12 -45.84 10.37 -74.27
N MET A 13 -45.64 10.81 -75.51
CA MET A 13 -46.63 11.55 -76.26
C MET A 13 -47.56 10.59 -77.01
N LEU A 14 -48.86 10.68 -76.71
CA LEU A 14 -49.91 9.86 -77.29
C LEU A 14 -50.74 10.69 -78.28
N ILE A 15 -50.79 10.23 -79.52
CA ILE A 15 -51.47 10.93 -80.62
C ILE A 15 -52.67 10.10 -81.09
N SER A 16 -53.88 10.61 -80.88
CA SER A 16 -55.14 10.03 -81.36
C SER A 16 -55.75 10.85 -82.50
N GLY A 17 -56.67 10.28 -83.29
CA GLY A 17 -57.35 10.99 -84.39
C GLY A 17 -56.79 10.72 -85.80
N GLY A 18 -56.46 9.46 -86.10
CA GLY A 18 -56.04 9.03 -87.44
C GLY A 18 -56.33 7.54 -87.68
N ARG A 19 -56.25 7.09 -88.94
CA ARG A 19 -56.29 5.66 -89.28
C ARG A 19 -54.94 5.03 -88.92
N PHE A 20 -54.86 4.39 -87.76
CA PHE A 20 -53.71 3.61 -87.33
C PHE A 20 -54.02 2.11 -87.43
N GLY A 21 -53.01 1.31 -87.72
CA GLY A 21 -53.10 -0.14 -87.86
C GLY A 21 -53.57 -0.83 -86.58
N SER A 22 -54.11 -2.04 -86.74
CA SER A 22 -55.04 -2.75 -85.85
C SER A 22 -54.61 -3.05 -84.40
N SER A 23 -53.42 -2.67 -83.93
CA SER A 23 -52.90 -3.09 -82.61
C SER A 23 -52.96 -2.03 -81.50
N ALA A 24 -53.06 -0.73 -81.81
CA ALA A 24 -53.09 0.32 -80.78
C ALA A 24 -54.06 1.47 -81.13
N PRO A 25 -54.86 1.97 -80.16
CA PRO A 25 -55.84 3.03 -80.41
C PRO A 25 -55.24 4.42 -80.63
N PHE A 26 -53.95 4.59 -80.36
CA PHE A 26 -53.19 5.83 -80.56
C PHE A 26 -51.73 5.50 -80.91
N ARG A 27 -51.05 6.47 -81.53
CA ARG A 27 -49.62 6.39 -81.81
C ARG A 27 -48.83 6.90 -80.60
N VAL A 28 -47.87 6.10 -80.14
CA VAL A 28 -46.92 6.47 -79.07
C VAL A 28 -45.66 7.08 -79.69
N VAL A 29 -45.14 8.13 -79.07
CA VAL A 29 -43.88 8.80 -79.43
C VAL A 29 -43.11 9.10 -78.15
N THR A 30 -41.88 8.60 -78.04
CA THR A 30 -40.97 8.81 -76.90
C THR A 30 -39.61 9.29 -77.40
N GLY A 31 -38.92 10.15 -76.63
CA GLY A 31 -37.54 10.58 -76.89
C GLY A 31 -37.30 11.50 -78.11
N HIS A 32 -38.26 11.63 -79.02
CA HIS A 32 -38.15 12.51 -80.19
C HIS A 32 -39.47 13.24 -80.48
N GLY A 33 -39.40 14.36 -81.20
CA GLY A 33 -40.59 15.11 -81.60
C GLY A 33 -41.34 14.49 -82.76
N ALA A 34 -42.61 14.87 -82.91
CA ALA A 34 -43.44 14.49 -84.06
C ALA A 34 -44.28 15.67 -84.55
N PHE A 35 -44.55 15.69 -85.86
CA PHE A 35 -45.44 16.67 -86.48
C PHE A 35 -46.90 16.23 -86.39
N ILE A 36 -47.76 17.11 -85.88
CA ILE A 36 -49.13 16.82 -85.48
C ILE A 36 -50.05 17.89 -86.09
N MET A 37 -50.99 17.45 -86.94
CA MET A 37 -52.01 18.35 -87.48
C MET A 37 -53.10 18.61 -86.44
N PRO A 38 -53.23 19.86 -85.92
CA PRO A 38 -54.07 20.17 -84.76
C PRO A 38 -55.58 20.02 -85.03
N VAL A 39 -56.02 20.02 -86.29
CA VAL A 39 -57.45 19.92 -86.66
C VAL A 39 -57.97 18.48 -86.59
N PHE A 40 -57.12 17.48 -86.86
CA PHE A 40 -57.56 16.08 -86.93
C PHE A 40 -57.04 15.23 -85.79
N ARG A 41 -56.02 15.69 -85.05
CA ARG A 41 -55.31 14.88 -84.05
C ARG A 41 -55.35 15.52 -82.67
N LYS A 42 -55.55 14.70 -81.64
CA LYS A 42 -55.46 15.08 -80.23
C LYS A 42 -54.17 14.53 -79.63
N VAL A 43 -53.54 15.32 -78.77
CA VAL A 43 -52.28 14.98 -78.10
C VAL A 43 -52.51 14.91 -76.60
N ARG A 44 -52.01 13.85 -75.98
CA ARG A 44 -51.97 13.67 -74.53
C ARG A 44 -50.59 13.17 -74.13
N PHE A 45 -50.17 13.46 -72.90
CA PHE A 45 -48.89 13.02 -72.35
C PHE A 45 -49.16 12.04 -71.21
N LEU A 46 -48.38 10.96 -71.17
CA LEU A 46 -48.33 10.00 -70.07
C LEU A 46 -46.95 10.11 -69.43
N THR A 47 -46.89 10.23 -68.11
CA THR A 47 -45.60 10.21 -67.41
C THR A 47 -44.97 8.81 -67.48
N LEU A 48 -43.68 8.78 -67.77
CA LEU A 48 -42.79 7.63 -67.66
C LEU A 48 -41.86 7.78 -66.45
N ALA A 49 -42.01 8.86 -65.69
CA ALA A 49 -41.24 9.09 -64.47
C ALA A 49 -41.50 7.99 -63.45
N MET A 50 -40.51 7.81 -62.57
CA MET A 50 -40.60 6.89 -61.46
C MET A 50 -41.66 7.37 -60.46
N CYS A 51 -42.54 6.46 -60.06
CA CYS A 51 -43.58 6.68 -59.07
C CYS A 51 -43.38 5.75 -57.87
N GLU A 52 -43.85 6.20 -56.71
CA GLU A 52 -43.86 5.40 -55.49
C GLU A 52 -45.30 5.12 -55.06
N ALA A 53 -45.56 3.89 -54.64
CA ALA A 53 -46.80 3.49 -53.98
C ALA A 53 -46.46 2.99 -52.57
N GLU A 54 -47.08 3.61 -51.57
CA GLU A 54 -47.01 3.14 -50.19
C GLU A 54 -48.17 2.19 -49.91
N VAL A 55 -47.87 1.07 -49.26
CA VAL A 55 -48.87 0.08 -48.83
C VAL A 55 -48.72 -0.14 -47.34
N ALA A 56 -49.82 0.05 -46.61
CA ALA A 56 -49.94 -0.28 -45.20
C ALA A 56 -51.11 -1.25 -45.03
N GLU A 57 -50.81 -2.52 -44.79
CA GLU A 57 -51.81 -3.59 -44.76
C GLU A 57 -51.74 -4.38 -43.44
N LYS A 58 -52.93 -4.75 -42.94
CA LYS A 58 -53.08 -5.67 -41.81
C LYS A 58 -53.21 -7.10 -42.34
N CYS A 59 -52.22 -7.92 -42.04
CA CYS A 59 -52.13 -9.31 -42.48
C CYS A 59 -52.01 -10.26 -41.29
N VAL A 60 -52.41 -11.51 -41.48
CA VAL A 60 -52.32 -12.57 -40.45
C VAL A 60 -51.27 -13.58 -40.91
N THR A 61 -50.34 -13.95 -40.04
CA THR A 61 -49.31 -14.96 -40.34
C THR A 61 -49.86 -16.38 -40.27
N LYS A 62 -49.04 -17.36 -40.67
CA LYS A 62 -49.35 -18.80 -40.51
C LYS A 62 -49.68 -19.20 -39.07
N GLN A 63 -49.11 -18.49 -38.08
CA GLN A 63 -49.34 -18.73 -36.65
C GLN A 63 -50.62 -18.06 -36.12
N GLY A 64 -51.35 -17.31 -36.96
CA GLY A 64 -52.54 -16.56 -36.54
C GLY A 64 -52.21 -15.20 -35.90
N ILE A 65 -50.97 -14.73 -35.99
CA ILE A 65 -50.54 -13.45 -35.41
C ILE A 65 -50.81 -12.33 -36.42
N THR A 66 -51.53 -11.29 -35.98
CA THR A 66 -51.80 -10.11 -36.81
C THR A 66 -50.57 -9.20 -36.86
N LEU A 67 -50.10 -8.88 -38.06
CA LEU A 67 -49.02 -7.94 -38.32
C LEU A 67 -49.52 -6.77 -39.17
N ASN A 68 -49.08 -5.56 -38.83
CA ASN A 68 -49.11 -4.37 -39.65
C ASN A 68 -47.81 -4.32 -40.46
N VAL A 69 -47.90 -4.48 -41.78
CA VAL A 69 -46.75 -4.38 -42.67
C VAL A 69 -46.88 -3.13 -43.52
N ARG A 70 -45.80 -2.33 -43.52
CA ARG A 70 -45.64 -1.18 -44.41
C ARG A 70 -44.57 -1.48 -45.44
N ALA A 71 -44.88 -1.25 -46.71
CA ALA A 71 -43.98 -1.43 -47.82
C ALA A 71 -44.06 -0.26 -48.79
N VAL A 72 -42.94 0.03 -49.45
CA VAL A 72 -42.89 0.99 -50.57
C VAL A 72 -42.51 0.24 -51.83
N ILE A 73 -43.30 0.49 -52.87
CA ILE A 73 -43.11 -0.04 -54.19
C ILE A 73 -42.69 1.10 -55.09
N ALA A 74 -41.51 0.97 -55.66
CA ALA A 74 -40.99 1.87 -56.65
C ALA A 74 -41.29 1.27 -58.03
N PHE A 75 -42.10 1.95 -58.84
CA PHE A 75 -42.54 1.47 -60.15
C PHE A 75 -42.60 2.60 -61.19
N LYS A 76 -42.57 2.22 -62.46
CA LYS A 76 -42.75 3.15 -63.60
C LYS A 76 -43.54 2.47 -64.71
N VAL A 77 -43.90 3.22 -65.74
CA VAL A 77 -44.46 2.63 -66.97
C VAL A 77 -43.34 1.87 -67.70
N GLY A 78 -43.65 0.68 -68.23
CA GLY A 78 -42.68 -0.09 -69.02
C GLY A 78 -42.18 0.69 -70.24
N ASN A 79 -40.93 0.46 -70.64
CA ASN A 79 -40.29 1.20 -71.75
C ASN A 79 -40.74 0.72 -73.14
N ASP A 80 -41.40 -0.44 -73.21
CA ASP A 80 -41.90 -1.02 -74.45
C ASP A 80 -43.25 -0.42 -74.86
N ASN A 81 -43.53 -0.44 -76.16
CA ASN A 81 -44.73 0.18 -76.71
C ASN A 81 -46.03 -0.48 -76.20
N GLU A 82 -46.00 -1.78 -75.87
CA GLU A 82 -47.17 -2.51 -75.37
C GLU A 82 -47.54 -2.07 -73.94
N SER A 83 -46.55 -1.93 -73.07
CA SER A 83 -46.70 -1.38 -71.72
C SER A 83 -47.22 0.04 -71.74
N ILE A 84 -46.66 0.91 -72.57
CA ILE A 84 -47.11 2.31 -72.69
C ILE A 84 -48.57 2.38 -73.16
N VAL A 85 -48.96 1.56 -74.14
CA VAL A 85 -50.35 1.49 -74.61
C VAL A 85 -51.27 0.99 -73.51
N SER A 86 -50.88 -0.07 -72.80
CA SER A 86 -51.65 -0.69 -71.71
C SER A 86 -51.85 0.25 -70.52
N ALA A 87 -50.82 1.00 -70.14
CA ALA A 87 -50.87 2.00 -69.08
C ALA A 87 -51.70 3.22 -69.50
N ALA A 88 -51.49 3.72 -70.73
CA ALA A 88 -52.24 4.84 -71.26
C ALA A 88 -53.75 4.57 -71.36
N GLN A 89 -54.16 3.37 -71.80
CA GLN A 89 -55.59 3.04 -71.87
C GLN A 89 -56.28 3.09 -70.50
N ARG A 90 -55.54 2.81 -69.41
CA ARG A 90 -56.09 2.76 -68.05
C ARG A 90 -55.96 4.07 -67.29
N PHE A 91 -54.81 4.74 -67.39
CA PHE A 91 -54.42 5.82 -66.48
C PHE A 91 -54.29 7.20 -67.14
N LEU A 92 -54.47 7.32 -68.46
CA LEU A 92 -54.29 8.62 -69.15
C LEU A 92 -55.21 9.74 -68.67
N SER A 93 -56.38 9.37 -68.13
CA SER A 93 -57.34 10.32 -67.56
C SER A 93 -57.03 10.70 -66.12
N ASP A 94 -56.53 9.75 -65.32
CA ASP A 94 -56.14 9.97 -63.92
C ASP A 94 -54.89 9.14 -63.60
N GLN A 95 -53.74 9.81 -63.69
CA GLN A 95 -52.43 9.18 -63.48
C GLN A 95 -52.17 8.85 -62.01
N ASN A 96 -52.88 9.49 -61.06
CA ASN A 96 -52.76 9.20 -59.63
C ASN A 96 -53.32 7.82 -59.26
N GLN A 97 -54.20 7.23 -60.09
CA GLN A 97 -54.71 5.88 -59.88
C GLN A 97 -53.63 4.81 -60.02
N MET A 98 -52.49 5.11 -60.66
CA MET A 98 -51.40 4.15 -60.81
C MET A 98 -50.87 3.71 -59.44
N SER A 99 -50.56 4.65 -58.55
CA SER A 99 -50.04 4.33 -57.21
C SER A 99 -51.08 3.59 -56.36
N ILE A 100 -52.35 4.00 -56.45
CA ILE A 100 -53.47 3.37 -55.73
C ILE A 100 -53.69 1.92 -56.18
N LEU A 101 -53.72 1.67 -57.50
CA LEU A 101 -53.94 0.33 -58.03
C LEU A 101 -52.74 -0.58 -57.75
N THR A 102 -51.52 -0.09 -57.98
CA THR A 102 -50.29 -0.81 -57.63
C THR A 102 -50.32 -1.20 -56.15
N GLY A 103 -50.61 -0.25 -55.26
CA GLY A 103 -50.69 -0.52 -53.84
C GLY A 103 -51.72 -1.60 -53.48
N ARG A 104 -52.89 -1.60 -54.13
CA ARG A 104 -53.94 -2.62 -53.92
C ARG A 104 -53.51 -4.02 -54.37
N ILE A 105 -52.83 -4.13 -55.51
CA ILE A 105 -52.35 -5.42 -56.03
C ILE A 105 -51.29 -5.99 -55.07
N PHE A 106 -50.30 -5.17 -54.70
CA PHE A 106 -49.26 -5.56 -53.77
C PHE A 106 -49.78 -5.89 -52.36
N ALA A 107 -50.81 -5.17 -51.87
CA ALA A 107 -51.47 -5.51 -50.61
C ALA A 107 -52.09 -6.93 -50.64
N GLY A 108 -52.65 -7.34 -51.78
CA GLY A 108 -53.16 -8.70 -51.99
C GLY A 108 -52.07 -9.76 -51.87
N HIS A 109 -50.97 -9.59 -52.61
CA HIS A 109 -49.84 -10.54 -52.58
C HIS A 109 -49.13 -10.56 -51.22
N LEU A 110 -48.92 -9.40 -50.59
CA LEU A 110 -48.39 -9.31 -49.23
C LEU A 110 -49.22 -10.13 -48.26
N ARG A 111 -50.55 -9.97 -48.28
CA ARG A 111 -51.46 -10.73 -47.41
C ARG A 111 -51.36 -12.24 -47.66
N SER A 112 -51.29 -12.66 -48.92
CA SER A 112 -51.20 -14.07 -49.29
C SER A 112 -49.89 -14.71 -48.82
N ILE A 113 -48.75 -14.04 -49.07
CA ILE A 113 -47.43 -14.60 -48.77
C ILE A 113 -47.19 -14.63 -47.26
N ILE A 114 -47.52 -13.53 -46.56
CA ILE A 114 -47.43 -13.46 -45.10
C ILE A 114 -48.28 -14.53 -44.43
N GLY A 115 -49.46 -14.86 -44.98
CA GLY A 115 -50.31 -15.94 -44.49
C GLY A 115 -49.65 -17.33 -44.51
N SER A 116 -48.62 -17.53 -45.31
CA SER A 116 -47.87 -18.79 -45.39
C SER A 116 -46.57 -18.82 -44.57
N MET A 117 -46.14 -17.66 -44.05
CA MET A 117 -44.88 -17.50 -43.30
C MET A 117 -45.11 -17.35 -41.80
N THR A 118 -44.08 -17.63 -41.00
CA THR A 118 -44.05 -17.35 -39.56
C THR A 118 -43.56 -15.93 -39.29
N VAL A 119 -43.83 -15.37 -38.11
CA VAL A 119 -43.35 -14.03 -37.73
C VAL A 119 -41.83 -13.97 -37.75
N GLU A 120 -41.16 -15.03 -37.28
CA GLU A 120 -39.71 -15.13 -37.23
C GLU A 120 -39.08 -15.12 -38.63
N ASP A 121 -39.65 -15.88 -39.57
CA ASP A 121 -39.18 -15.91 -40.97
C ASP A 121 -39.35 -14.55 -41.63
N ILE A 122 -40.49 -13.89 -41.39
CA ILE A 122 -40.78 -12.55 -41.92
C ILE A 122 -39.77 -11.50 -41.40
N ILE A 123 -39.40 -11.59 -40.12
CA ILE A 123 -38.45 -10.64 -39.51
C ILE A 123 -37.02 -10.93 -39.94
N ARG A 124 -36.62 -12.21 -40.03
CA ARG A 124 -35.27 -12.63 -40.38
C ARG A 124 -34.97 -12.53 -41.87
N GLU A 125 -35.92 -12.92 -42.72
CA GLU A 125 -35.76 -13.05 -44.18
C GLU A 125 -36.58 -12.00 -44.95
N ARG A 126 -36.53 -10.72 -44.54
CA ARG A 126 -37.29 -9.63 -45.17
C ARG A 126 -37.07 -9.52 -46.69
N GLN A 127 -35.86 -9.78 -47.15
CA GLN A 127 -35.53 -9.72 -48.57
C GLN A 127 -36.22 -10.83 -49.37
N LYS A 128 -36.38 -12.01 -48.77
CA LYS A 128 -37.06 -13.13 -49.41
C LYS A 128 -38.55 -12.86 -49.53
N LEU A 129 -39.18 -12.36 -48.46
CA LEU A 129 -40.56 -11.87 -48.51
C LEU A 129 -40.74 -10.84 -49.64
N ALA A 130 -39.85 -9.84 -49.72
CA ALA A 130 -39.94 -8.82 -50.75
C ALA A 130 -39.83 -9.39 -52.17
N THR A 131 -38.94 -10.38 -52.36
CA THR A 131 -38.73 -11.05 -53.65
C THR A 131 -39.95 -11.89 -54.04
N GLU A 132 -40.50 -12.69 -53.12
CA GLU A 132 -41.68 -13.52 -53.39
C GLU A 132 -42.91 -12.65 -53.72
N VAL A 133 -43.07 -11.52 -53.03
CA VAL A 133 -44.16 -10.56 -53.30
C VAL A 133 -43.99 -9.91 -54.66
N LEU A 134 -42.77 -9.51 -55.00
CA LEU A 134 -42.44 -8.95 -56.30
C LEU A 134 -42.75 -9.96 -57.42
N ASP A 135 -42.25 -11.19 -57.29
CA ASP A 135 -42.43 -12.26 -58.27
C ASP A 135 -43.92 -12.62 -58.45
N GLY A 136 -44.67 -12.72 -57.36
CA GLY A 136 -46.12 -12.97 -57.40
C GLY A 136 -46.90 -11.86 -58.09
N SER A 137 -46.39 -10.61 -58.06
CA SER A 137 -47.08 -9.44 -58.63
C SER A 137 -46.65 -9.10 -60.07
N LYS A 138 -45.58 -9.70 -60.60
CA LYS A 138 -45.01 -9.37 -61.92
C LYS A 138 -46.03 -9.50 -63.06
N GLU A 139 -46.82 -10.58 -63.07
CA GLU A 139 -47.79 -10.85 -64.14
C GLU A 139 -48.90 -9.79 -64.17
N GLU A 140 -49.45 -9.43 -63.01
CA GLU A 140 -50.51 -8.43 -62.89
C GLU A 140 -50.00 -7.02 -63.22
N MET A 141 -48.77 -6.68 -62.82
CA MET A 141 -48.12 -5.41 -63.17
C MET A 141 -47.88 -5.28 -64.67
N ALA A 142 -47.38 -6.35 -65.31
CA ALA A 142 -47.18 -6.38 -66.75
C ALA A 142 -48.50 -6.20 -67.53
N LYS A 143 -49.60 -6.84 -67.09
CA LYS A 143 -50.92 -6.67 -67.71
C LYS A 143 -51.41 -5.22 -67.72
N ILE A 144 -51.06 -4.44 -66.69
CA ILE A 144 -51.42 -3.01 -66.59
C ILE A 144 -50.39 -2.06 -67.22
N GLY A 145 -49.30 -2.60 -67.76
CA GLY A 145 -48.23 -1.83 -68.43
C GLY A 145 -47.25 -1.15 -67.47
N LEU A 146 -47.19 -1.60 -66.22
CA LEU A 146 -46.29 -1.06 -65.20
C LEU A 146 -45.13 -2.04 -64.96
N ALA A 147 -43.92 -1.50 -64.83
CA ALA A 147 -42.71 -2.20 -64.44
C ALA A 147 -42.33 -1.80 -63.01
N VAL A 148 -42.06 -2.79 -62.18
CA VAL A 148 -41.65 -2.57 -60.79
C VAL A 148 -40.13 -2.68 -60.72
N ASP A 149 -39.47 -1.61 -60.27
CA ASP A 149 -38.02 -1.61 -60.15
C ASP A 149 -37.59 -2.17 -58.79
N ALA A 150 -38.31 -1.82 -57.72
CA ALA A 150 -37.99 -2.28 -56.36
C ALA A 150 -39.23 -2.35 -55.46
N LEU A 151 -39.18 -3.27 -54.50
CA LEU A 151 -40.08 -3.33 -53.36
C LEU A 151 -39.25 -3.40 -52.08
N GLN A 152 -39.59 -2.55 -51.10
CA GLN A 152 -38.93 -2.54 -49.81
C GLN A 152 -39.94 -2.61 -48.67
N ILE A 153 -39.71 -3.50 -47.72
CA ILE A 153 -40.47 -3.57 -46.48
C ILE A 153 -39.94 -2.51 -45.51
N GLN A 154 -40.73 -1.47 -45.25
CA GLN A 154 -40.35 -0.37 -44.34
C GLN A 154 -40.43 -0.80 -42.87
N SER A 155 -41.58 -1.34 -42.45
CA SER A 155 -41.80 -1.72 -41.05
C SER A 155 -42.72 -2.91 -40.93
N ILE A 156 -42.50 -3.69 -39.89
CA ILE A 156 -43.30 -4.86 -39.51
C ILE A 156 -43.57 -4.69 -38.03
N ASP A 157 -44.83 -4.65 -37.66
CA ASP A 157 -45.29 -4.32 -36.31
C ASP A 157 -46.46 -5.24 -35.95
N ASP A 158 -46.55 -5.71 -34.71
CA ASP A 158 -47.60 -6.63 -34.23
C ASP A 158 -48.70 -5.90 -33.44
N GLY A 159 -48.77 -4.58 -33.59
CA GLY A 159 -49.72 -3.70 -32.93
C GLY A 159 -49.55 -3.73 -31.43
N SER A 160 -50.60 -4.20 -30.74
CA SER A 160 -50.64 -4.27 -29.28
C SER A 160 -50.40 -5.69 -28.74
N LEU A 161 -49.98 -6.65 -29.58
CA LEU A 161 -49.77 -8.05 -29.15
C LEU A 161 -48.45 -8.24 -28.39
N GLY A 162 -47.42 -7.44 -28.68
CA GLY A 162 -46.13 -7.49 -27.98
C GLY A 162 -45.33 -8.77 -28.18
N TYR A 163 -45.71 -9.61 -29.14
CA TYR A 163 -45.02 -10.83 -29.55
C TYR A 163 -43.58 -10.54 -30.04
N ILE A 164 -43.39 -9.53 -30.89
CA ILE A 164 -42.06 -9.15 -31.40
C ILE A 164 -41.15 -8.70 -30.25
N GLN A 165 -41.71 -7.94 -29.30
CA GLN A 165 -41.00 -7.50 -28.10
C GLN A 165 -40.63 -8.69 -27.20
N ALA A 166 -41.57 -9.62 -26.99
CA ALA A 166 -41.34 -10.83 -26.21
C ALA A 166 -40.26 -11.74 -26.85
N LEU A 167 -40.25 -11.86 -28.18
CA LEU A 167 -39.23 -12.59 -28.92
C LEU A 167 -37.83 -12.00 -28.72
N SER A 168 -37.74 -10.67 -28.61
CA SER A 168 -36.48 -9.94 -28.43
C SER A 168 -36.00 -9.93 -26.96
N ALA A 169 -36.90 -10.12 -26.00
CA ALA A 169 -36.60 -10.04 -24.57
C ALA A 169 -35.44 -10.94 -24.09
N PRO A 170 -35.37 -12.26 -24.41
CA PRO A 170 -34.27 -13.10 -23.94
C PRO A 170 -32.92 -12.71 -24.56
N PHE A 171 -32.91 -12.31 -25.83
CA PHE A 171 -31.69 -11.82 -26.49
C PHE A 171 -31.19 -10.52 -25.84
N ASN A 172 -32.10 -9.59 -25.57
CA ASN A 172 -31.77 -8.34 -24.88
C ASN A 172 -31.24 -8.60 -23.46
N ALA A 173 -31.86 -9.52 -22.72
CA ALA A 173 -31.39 -9.92 -21.39
C ALA A 173 -29.99 -10.54 -21.45
N ALA A 174 -29.71 -11.40 -22.43
CA ALA A 174 -28.39 -12.01 -22.61
C ALA A 174 -27.31 -10.96 -22.97
N VAL A 175 -27.62 -10.02 -23.87
CA VAL A 175 -26.71 -8.91 -24.21
C VAL A 175 -26.46 -8.01 -22.98
N GLN A 176 -27.50 -7.71 -22.21
CA GLN A 176 -27.36 -6.93 -20.97
C GLN A 176 -26.53 -7.66 -19.92
N GLN A 177 -26.76 -8.97 -19.73
CA GLN A 177 -25.98 -9.79 -18.81
C GLN A 177 -24.50 -9.82 -19.25
N GLN A 178 -24.23 -10.01 -20.55
CA GLN A 178 -22.87 -10.02 -21.07
C GLN A 178 -22.19 -8.66 -20.89
N ALA A 179 -22.90 -7.56 -21.11
CA ALA A 179 -22.41 -6.21 -20.87
C ALA A 179 -22.08 -5.99 -19.37
N GLN A 180 -22.93 -6.48 -18.46
CA GLN A 180 -22.68 -6.40 -17.02
C GLN A 180 -21.46 -7.23 -16.60
N ILE A 181 -21.30 -8.44 -17.13
CA ILE A 181 -20.11 -9.28 -16.86
C ILE A 181 -18.84 -8.59 -17.37
N ALA A 182 -18.86 -8.06 -18.60
CA ALA A 182 -17.73 -7.33 -19.17
C ALA A 182 -17.38 -6.09 -18.34
N GLN A 183 -18.39 -5.34 -17.88
CA GLN A 183 -18.17 -4.18 -17.00
C GLN A 183 -17.61 -4.59 -15.63
N ALA A 184 -18.13 -5.66 -15.03
CA ALA A 184 -17.64 -6.17 -13.74
C ALA A 184 -16.18 -6.63 -13.85
N GLN A 185 -15.82 -7.34 -14.92
CA GLN A 185 -14.44 -7.75 -15.20
C GLN A 185 -13.52 -6.54 -15.42
N ALA A 186 -13.97 -5.53 -16.17
CA ALA A 186 -13.20 -4.30 -16.36
C ALA A 186 -12.99 -3.55 -15.04
N ASN A 187 -14.03 -3.45 -14.20
CA ASN A 187 -13.94 -2.82 -12.88
C ASN A 187 -13.01 -3.60 -11.94
N GLN A 188 -13.08 -4.93 -11.95
CA GLN A 188 -12.19 -5.77 -11.15
C GLN A 188 -10.74 -5.58 -11.58
N ALA A 189 -10.45 -5.64 -12.88
CA ALA A 189 -9.10 -5.44 -13.40
C ALA A 189 -8.55 -4.05 -13.08
N ALA A 190 -9.39 -3.01 -13.17
CA ALA A 190 -9.01 -1.66 -12.77
C ALA A 190 -8.69 -1.57 -11.26
N ALA A 191 -9.55 -2.14 -10.41
CA ALA A 191 -9.33 -2.16 -8.97
C ALA A 191 -8.08 -2.95 -8.57
N GLU A 192 -7.81 -4.10 -9.20
CA GLU A 192 -6.59 -4.89 -8.99
C GLU A 192 -5.35 -4.09 -9.40
N ALA A 193 -5.37 -3.43 -10.56
CA ALA A 193 -4.27 -2.59 -11.02
C ALA A 193 -4.02 -1.39 -10.09
N GLU A 194 -5.08 -0.77 -9.56
CA GLU A 194 -4.98 0.30 -8.56
C GLU A 194 -4.37 -0.20 -7.25
N GLN A 195 -4.83 -1.34 -6.74
CA GLN A 195 -4.28 -1.95 -5.53
C GLN A 195 -2.81 -2.34 -5.70
N GLU A 196 -2.44 -2.92 -6.84
CA GLU A 196 -1.07 -3.27 -7.14
C GLU A 196 -0.18 -2.02 -7.24
N SER A 197 -0.67 -0.95 -7.86
CA SER A 197 0.01 0.35 -7.90
C SER A 197 0.22 0.92 -6.50
N GLN A 198 -0.81 0.92 -5.65
CA GLN A 198 -0.72 1.40 -4.26
C GLN A 198 0.27 0.56 -3.43
N ARG A 199 0.25 -0.77 -3.57
CA ARG A 199 1.21 -1.66 -2.90
C ARG A 199 2.63 -1.38 -3.33
N LYS A 200 2.89 -1.22 -4.63
CA LYS A 200 4.21 -0.86 -5.16
C LYS A 200 4.67 0.48 -4.62
N GLN A 201 3.80 1.50 -4.60
CA GLN A 201 4.13 2.81 -4.02
C GLN A 201 4.50 2.68 -2.53
N ALA A 202 3.73 1.94 -1.74
CA ALA A 202 4.04 1.71 -0.33
C ALA A 202 5.37 0.96 -0.12
N GLU A 203 5.67 -0.04 -0.97
CA GLU A 203 6.94 -0.75 -0.96
C GLU A 203 8.13 0.17 -1.28
N PHE A 204 8.00 1.05 -2.29
CA PHE A 204 9.02 2.05 -2.61
C PHE A 204 9.23 3.06 -1.48
N VAL A 205 8.15 3.53 -0.83
CA VAL A 205 8.23 4.43 0.33
C VAL A 205 8.96 3.74 1.48
N ARG A 206 8.60 2.48 1.79
CA ARG A 206 9.27 1.70 2.84
C ARG A 206 10.76 1.53 2.53
N GLN A 207 11.09 1.14 1.30
CA GLN A 207 12.48 0.93 0.90
C GLN A 207 13.29 2.22 1.00
N THR A 208 12.70 3.34 0.56
CA THR A 208 13.31 4.67 0.67
C THR A 208 13.56 5.03 2.13
N ALA A 209 12.60 4.80 3.02
CA ALA A 209 12.74 5.08 4.45
C ALA A 209 13.85 4.23 5.11
N ILE A 210 13.98 2.94 4.75
CA ILE A 210 15.05 2.07 5.24
C ILE A 210 16.42 2.59 4.80
N VAL A 211 16.55 2.94 3.52
CA VAL A 211 17.81 3.47 2.97
C VAL A 211 18.17 4.81 3.63
N GLN A 212 17.21 5.71 3.82
CA GLN A 212 17.42 6.96 4.54
C GLN A 212 17.84 6.73 6.00
N ALA A 213 17.22 5.77 6.70
CA ALA A 213 17.59 5.42 8.06
C ALA A 213 19.01 4.83 8.14
N HIS A 214 19.41 4.01 7.16
CA HIS A 214 20.77 3.47 7.07
C HIS A 214 21.81 4.57 6.87
N TYR A 215 21.58 5.47 5.91
CA TYR A 215 22.48 6.62 5.70
C TYR A 215 22.54 7.53 6.91
N LYS A 216 21.41 7.76 7.59
CA LYS A 216 21.39 8.53 8.83
C LYS A 216 22.24 7.88 9.92
N ALA A 217 22.11 6.57 10.11
CA ALA A 217 22.93 5.83 11.07
C ALA A 217 24.44 5.89 10.74
N GLU A 218 24.80 5.81 9.46
CA GLU A 218 26.19 5.99 9.02
C GLU A 218 26.72 7.40 9.28
N VAL A 219 25.92 8.43 8.96
CA VAL A 219 26.25 9.83 9.23
C VAL A 219 26.40 10.08 10.73
N ASP A 220 25.46 9.59 11.55
CA ASP A 220 25.47 9.74 13.00
C ASP A 220 26.71 9.05 13.61
N ARG A 221 27.09 7.87 13.10
CA ARG A 221 28.32 7.18 13.51
C ARG A 221 29.57 7.98 13.15
N ALA A 222 29.68 8.46 11.91
CA ALA A 222 30.81 9.25 11.46
C ALA A 222 30.92 10.57 12.24
N GLN A 223 29.80 11.22 12.56
CA GLN A 223 29.75 12.41 13.41
C GLN A 223 30.17 12.11 14.85
N ALA A 224 29.74 10.99 15.43
CA ALA A 224 30.15 10.58 16.76
C ALA A 224 31.66 10.31 16.84
N GLU A 225 32.22 9.62 15.85
CA GLU A 225 33.67 9.39 15.74
C GLU A 225 34.44 10.71 15.60
N ALA A 226 33.97 11.63 14.74
CA ALA A 226 34.56 12.96 14.59
C ALA A 226 34.48 13.80 15.89
N ALA A 227 33.36 13.72 16.61
CA ALA A 227 33.16 14.41 17.88
C ALA A 227 34.06 13.86 19.00
N GLN A 228 34.35 12.54 19.00
CA GLN A 228 35.26 11.91 19.96
C GLN A 228 36.73 12.21 19.69
N ALA A 229 37.11 12.46 18.43
CA ALA A 229 38.50 12.71 18.04
C ALA A 229 39.11 13.92 18.77
N GLY A 230 38.36 15.00 18.99
CA GLY A 230 38.84 16.19 19.69
C GLY A 230 39.22 15.92 21.16
N PRO A 231 38.28 15.44 22.01
CA PRO A 231 38.57 15.08 23.40
C PRO A 231 39.62 13.99 23.54
N LEU A 232 39.64 12.98 22.67
CA LEU A 232 40.67 11.93 22.68
C LEU A 232 42.05 12.50 22.35
N ALA A 233 42.18 13.35 21.33
CA ALA A 233 43.44 14.01 21.01
C ALA A 233 43.92 14.92 22.16
N GLN A 234 43.00 15.64 22.82
CA GLN A 234 43.33 16.43 24.01
C GLN A 234 43.78 15.54 25.18
N ALA A 235 43.10 14.43 25.44
CA ALA A 235 43.47 13.49 26.49
C ALA A 235 44.82 12.81 26.20
N GLN A 236 45.11 12.47 24.94
CA GLN A 236 46.39 11.95 24.50
C GLN A 236 47.51 12.97 24.72
N ALA A 237 47.32 14.22 24.27
CA ALA A 237 48.28 15.30 24.49
C ALA A 237 48.52 15.57 26.00
N GLN A 238 47.47 15.53 26.81
CA GLN A 238 47.59 15.66 28.28
C GLN A 238 48.35 14.50 28.91
N ARG A 239 48.09 13.26 28.48
CA ARG A 239 48.83 12.08 28.96
C ARG A 239 50.31 12.16 28.61
N GLU A 240 50.65 12.60 27.41
CA GLU A 240 52.03 12.78 26.97
C GLU A 240 52.74 13.87 27.80
N VAL A 241 52.09 15.01 28.02
CA VAL A 241 52.62 16.07 28.91
C VAL A 241 52.83 15.57 30.34
N LEU A 242 51.90 14.77 30.88
CA LEU A 242 52.03 14.19 32.21
C LEU A 242 53.16 13.16 32.28
N GLN A 243 53.34 12.32 31.27
CA GLN A 243 54.45 11.37 31.18
C GLN A 243 55.79 12.11 31.19
N MET A 244 55.94 13.12 30.33
CA MET A 244 57.14 13.96 30.28
C MET A 244 57.41 14.65 31.63
N LYS A 245 56.38 15.18 32.29
CA LYS A 245 56.51 15.76 33.64
C LYS A 245 56.92 14.72 34.69
N THR A 246 56.40 13.50 34.60
CA THR A 246 56.72 12.41 35.53
C THR A 246 58.17 11.95 35.35
N GLU A 247 58.63 11.78 34.11
CA GLU A 247 60.03 11.48 33.81
C GLU A 247 60.98 12.58 34.29
N LEU A 248 60.62 13.85 34.07
CA LEU A 248 61.38 14.98 34.60
C LEU A 248 61.43 14.97 36.14
N ALA A 249 60.32 14.68 36.81
CA ALA A 249 60.27 14.58 38.26
C ALA A 249 61.10 13.40 38.81
N GLN A 250 61.08 12.25 38.13
CA GLN A 250 61.92 11.10 38.46
C GLN A 250 63.41 11.43 38.32
N ARG A 251 63.82 12.04 37.20
CA ARG A 251 65.20 12.50 37.00
C ARG A 251 65.62 13.53 38.04
N ALA A 252 64.74 14.48 38.38
CA ALA A 252 65.01 15.47 39.43
C ALA A 252 65.14 14.83 40.83
N ALA A 253 64.31 13.83 41.15
CA ALA A 253 64.41 13.08 42.40
C ALA A 253 65.72 12.27 42.48
N GLU A 254 66.15 11.67 41.37
CA GLU A 254 67.40 10.92 41.28
C GLU A 254 68.62 11.83 41.44
N LEU A 255 68.63 13.00 40.80
CA LEU A 255 69.65 14.02 41.02
C LEU A 255 69.70 14.47 42.48
N ARG A 256 68.53 14.72 43.11
CA ARG A 256 68.45 15.10 44.52
C ARG A 256 68.94 13.99 45.46
N GLN A 257 68.72 12.73 45.12
CA GLN A 257 69.26 11.60 45.88
C GLN A 257 70.79 11.56 45.78
N GLN A 258 71.35 11.81 44.60
CA GLN A 258 72.81 11.89 44.42
C GLN A 258 73.42 13.06 45.20
N GLU A 259 72.76 14.23 45.21
CA GLU A 259 73.15 15.39 46.00
C GLU A 259 73.13 15.10 47.51
N LEU A 260 72.03 14.51 48.02
CA LEU A 260 71.91 14.13 49.44
C LEU A 260 72.97 13.11 49.88
N VAL A 261 73.30 12.14 49.03
CA VAL A 261 74.39 11.19 49.31
C VAL A 261 75.74 11.91 49.36
N ALA A 262 75.98 12.90 48.49
CA ALA A 262 77.22 13.68 48.51
C ALA A 262 77.31 14.64 49.72
N GLU A 263 76.19 15.21 50.16
CA GLU A 263 76.15 16.24 51.22
C GLU A 263 76.03 15.66 52.63
N VAL A 264 75.30 14.55 52.83
CA VAL A 264 75.03 13.99 54.17
C VAL A 264 75.89 12.77 54.47
N VAL A 265 75.98 11.83 53.53
CA VAL A 265 76.62 10.52 53.81
C VAL A 265 78.14 10.65 53.80
N LYS A 266 78.73 11.35 52.83
CA LYS A 266 80.19 11.52 52.76
C LYS A 266 80.83 12.19 53.99
N PRO A 267 80.29 13.29 54.55
CA PRO A 267 80.84 13.83 55.80
C PRO A 267 80.55 12.95 57.01
N ALA A 268 79.39 12.28 57.08
CA ALA A 268 79.08 11.36 58.17
C ALA A 268 80.02 10.13 58.19
N GLU A 269 80.39 9.58 57.03
CA GLU A 269 81.39 8.51 56.92
C GLU A 269 82.79 9.00 57.32
N ALA A 270 83.18 10.21 56.92
CA ALA A 270 84.45 10.80 57.31
C ALA A 270 84.55 11.05 58.83
N GLU A 271 83.43 11.41 59.47
CA GLU A 271 83.36 11.65 60.91
C GLU A 271 83.35 10.34 61.72
N ALA A 272 82.68 9.31 61.22
CA ALA A 272 82.72 7.96 61.80
C ALA A 272 84.14 7.37 61.78
N GLU A 273 84.88 7.51 60.68
CA GLU A 273 86.26 7.03 60.57
C GLU A 273 87.21 7.78 61.52
N ARG A 274 87.01 9.09 61.69
CA ARG A 274 87.78 9.90 62.64
C ARG A 274 87.59 9.43 64.08
N ILE A 275 86.36 9.12 64.49
CA ILE A 275 86.06 8.62 65.85
C ILE A 275 86.70 7.25 66.08
N ARG A 276 86.68 6.37 65.08
CA ARG A 276 87.29 5.04 65.16
C ARG A 276 88.81 5.11 65.39
N ILE A 277 89.52 5.95 64.64
CA ILE A 277 90.98 6.13 64.81
C ILE A 277 91.32 6.70 66.20
N LEU A 278 90.52 7.64 66.70
CA LEU A 278 90.74 8.24 68.03
C LEU A 278 90.53 7.21 69.16
N THR A 279 89.49 6.38 69.05
CA THR A 279 89.19 5.35 70.04
C THR A 279 90.22 4.21 70.05
N GLU A 280 90.76 3.82 68.90
CA GLU A 280 91.88 2.85 68.82
C GLU A 280 93.17 3.41 69.47
N ALA A 281 93.43 4.73 69.32
CA ALA A 281 94.59 5.39 69.92
C ALA A 281 94.49 5.51 71.47
N ASP A 282 93.30 5.81 72.00
CA ASP A 282 93.06 5.87 73.45
C ASP A 282 93.15 4.49 74.12
N ALA A 283 92.68 3.44 73.45
CA ALA A 283 92.81 2.06 73.94
C ALA A 283 94.27 1.60 74.07
N ALA A 284 95.15 2.03 73.14
CA ALA A 284 96.58 1.70 73.19
C ALA A 284 97.31 2.39 74.38
N LYS A 285 96.93 3.63 74.72
CA LYS A 285 97.49 4.36 75.86
C LYS A 285 97.15 3.72 77.21
N MET A 286 95.92 3.25 77.40
CA MET A 286 95.50 2.61 78.65
C MET A 286 96.24 1.30 78.93
N LYS A 287 96.58 0.53 77.90
CA LYS A 287 97.29 -0.75 78.05
C LYS A 287 98.74 -0.57 78.53
N ILE A 288 99.43 0.45 78.02
CA ILE A 288 100.82 0.77 78.40
C ILE A 288 100.90 1.31 79.85
N GLN A 289 99.88 2.05 80.30
CA GLN A 289 99.82 2.53 81.69
C GLN A 289 99.52 1.41 82.70
N ALA A 290 98.74 0.39 82.30
CA ALA A 290 98.44 -0.76 83.16
C ALA A 290 99.64 -1.69 83.38
N GLU A 291 100.53 -1.84 82.39
CA GLU A 291 101.74 -2.69 82.50
C GLU A 291 102.87 -2.03 83.32
N ALA A 292 102.91 -0.70 83.42
CA ALA A 292 103.88 0.04 84.23
C ALA A 292 103.58 0.01 85.76
N ALA A 293 102.35 -0.35 86.16
CA ALA A 293 101.94 -0.38 87.57
C ALA A 293 102.23 -1.71 88.30
N ALA A 294 102.67 -2.76 87.59
CA ALA A 294 102.79 -4.12 88.12
C ALA A 294 104.22 -4.53 88.60
N SER A 295 105.24 -3.68 88.45
CA SER A 295 106.66 -4.09 88.60
C SER A 295 107.49 -3.36 89.68
N HIS A 296 106.89 -2.67 90.66
CA HIS A 296 107.61 -2.16 91.83
C HIS A 296 106.97 -2.60 93.16
N ASN A 297 107.70 -3.47 93.87
CA ASN A 297 107.34 -4.11 95.14
C ASN A 297 108.30 -3.59 96.24
N ARG A 298 107.80 -3.43 97.49
CA ARG A 298 108.54 -3.30 98.77
C ARG A 298 109.45 -2.07 98.99
N VAL A 299 108.96 -1.08 99.75
CA VAL A 299 109.55 -0.46 100.98
C VAL A 299 108.55 0.63 101.43
N ALA A 300 108.13 0.62 102.70
CA ALA A 300 107.34 1.63 103.44
C ALA A 300 106.09 1.09 104.18
N LEU A 301 106.13 -0.17 104.62
CA LEU A 301 105.63 -0.50 105.96
C LEU A 301 106.57 0.18 106.98
N ASP A 302 106.01 0.75 108.06
CA ASP A 302 106.69 1.34 109.25
C ASP A 302 106.88 2.86 109.37
N LYS A 303 105.94 3.69 108.90
CA LYS A 303 105.74 4.98 109.58
C LYS A 303 104.32 5.52 109.44
N MET A 304 103.73 5.89 110.58
CA MET A 304 102.53 6.72 110.73
C MET A 304 101.20 5.94 110.76
N LEU A 305 101.03 4.95 111.65
CA LEU A 305 100.40 5.13 112.97
C LEU A 305 100.42 6.56 113.53
N ILE A 306 99.23 7.08 113.85
CA ILE A 306 98.93 8.28 114.68
C ILE A 306 98.97 9.61 113.91
N ASP A 307 97.82 10.04 113.41
CA ASP A 307 97.28 11.41 113.57
C ASP A 307 96.03 11.59 112.70
N GLN A 308 94.97 12.19 113.24
CA GLN A 308 93.69 12.56 112.58
C GLN A 308 92.54 11.54 112.67
N LEU A 309 92.40 10.96 113.86
CA LEU A 309 91.20 10.30 114.40
C LEU A 309 90.11 11.27 114.96
N PRO A 310 89.87 12.48 114.40
CA PRO A 310 88.58 13.13 114.68
C PRO A 310 88.05 13.97 113.51
N GLU A 311 87.14 13.41 112.70
CA GLU A 311 86.00 14.18 112.15
C GLU A 311 84.82 13.29 111.69
N ILE A 312 84.92 11.97 111.86
CA ILE A 312 83.83 11.00 111.58
C ILE A 312 82.79 10.92 112.72
N VAL A 313 82.95 11.67 113.82
CA VAL A 313 82.11 11.53 115.04
C VAL A 313 80.89 12.47 115.09
N LYS A 314 80.68 13.41 114.15
CA LYS A 314 79.67 14.47 114.34
C LYS A 314 78.29 14.27 113.67
N GLN A 315 78.08 13.28 112.79
CA GLN A 315 76.79 13.12 112.08
C GLN A 315 76.30 11.66 112.04
N ALA A 316 76.50 10.93 113.14
CA ALA A 316 76.07 9.53 113.31
C ALA A 316 74.93 9.34 114.33
N ALA A 317 74.04 10.33 114.52
CA ALA A 317 72.88 10.14 115.39
C ALA A 317 71.70 11.02 114.95
N GLN A 318 70.93 10.56 113.97
CA GLN A 318 69.46 10.63 113.96
C GLN A 318 68.92 10.14 112.60
N GLY A 319 67.99 9.19 112.62
CA GLY A 319 67.02 9.07 111.53
C GLY A 319 66.74 7.69 110.95
N LEU A 320 66.81 6.61 111.73
CA LEU A 320 66.05 5.39 111.42
C LEU A 320 64.54 5.69 111.44
N LYS A 321 63.84 5.58 110.30
CA LYS A 321 62.40 5.28 110.27
C LYS A 321 61.92 4.74 108.91
N GLY A 322 61.62 3.43 108.88
CA GLY A 322 60.71 2.74 107.94
C GLY A 322 61.35 2.36 106.60
N ALA A 323 61.86 1.13 106.38
CA ALA A 323 61.14 -0.14 106.19
C ALA A 323 60.04 -0.05 105.11
N ASN A 324 59.87 -0.96 104.14
CA ASN A 324 60.37 -2.33 104.03
C ASN A 324 60.23 -2.83 102.58
N LEU A 325 61.10 -3.77 102.23
CA LEU A 325 61.20 -4.53 100.97
C LEU A 325 60.45 -5.86 101.14
N THR A 326 59.64 -6.32 100.18
CA THR A 326 59.24 -7.75 100.13
C THR A 326 58.94 -8.22 98.70
N VAL A 327 59.61 -9.31 98.33
CA VAL A 327 59.51 -10.16 97.14
C VAL A 327 58.74 -11.43 97.52
N LEU A 328 58.04 -12.08 96.57
CA LEU A 328 57.81 -13.54 96.38
C LEU A 328 56.46 -13.71 95.65
N ASN A 329 56.38 -14.11 94.36
CA ASN A 329 56.70 -15.39 93.71
C ASN A 329 55.64 -16.49 93.96
N GLY A 330 55.04 -17.01 92.87
CA GLY A 330 54.55 -18.39 92.81
C GLY A 330 53.08 -18.65 92.47
N THR A 331 52.88 -19.23 91.27
CA THR A 331 52.08 -20.44 90.95
C THR A 331 50.53 -20.41 90.95
N ASP A 332 50.00 -20.50 89.72
CA ASP A 332 48.91 -21.38 89.24
C ASP A 332 47.55 -21.43 89.94
N GLY A 333 46.49 -21.45 89.10
CA GLY A 333 45.33 -22.28 89.42
C GLY A 333 43.98 -21.68 89.04
N LEU A 334 43.56 -21.94 87.81
CA LEU A 334 42.21 -21.82 87.29
C LEU A 334 41.15 -22.51 88.18
N GLY A 335 39.91 -22.01 88.11
CA GLY A 335 38.76 -22.90 87.95
C GLY A 335 37.59 -22.78 88.93
N GLN A 336 36.48 -22.29 88.37
CA GLN A 336 35.15 -22.95 88.37
C GLN A 336 34.09 -22.67 89.45
N MET A 337 32.85 -22.61 88.90
CA MET A 337 31.52 -22.94 89.44
C MET A 337 30.81 -21.82 90.23
N ALA A 338 29.73 -21.22 89.70
CA ALA A 338 28.37 -21.72 89.42
C ALA A 338 27.39 -21.44 90.59
N THR A 339 26.10 -21.31 90.24
CA THR A 339 24.90 -20.88 91.02
C THR A 339 24.62 -19.36 90.96
N GLY A 340 23.41 -18.87 90.74
CA GLY A 340 22.10 -19.47 90.48
C GLY A 340 21.03 -18.36 90.39
N LEU A 341 20.20 -18.46 89.35
CA LEU A 341 18.76 -18.13 89.22
C LEU A 341 18.12 -16.81 89.73
N VAL A 342 17.12 -16.40 88.92
CA VAL A 342 16.02 -15.41 89.09
C VAL A 342 16.42 -13.97 88.76
N GLY A 343 15.75 -13.22 87.88
CA GLY A 343 14.50 -13.37 87.13
C GLY A 343 14.18 -12.04 86.42
N GLN A 344 13.17 -12.04 85.55
CA GLN A 344 12.62 -10.90 84.79
C GLN A 344 13.35 -10.57 83.46
N GLY A 345 12.73 -11.01 82.35
CA GLY A 345 13.13 -10.61 81.00
C GLY A 345 12.22 -11.13 79.89
N LEU A 346 11.40 -12.18 80.16
CA LEU A 346 10.52 -12.77 79.14
C LEU A 346 9.18 -12.05 78.91
N ALA A 347 8.81 -11.05 79.71
CA ALA A 347 7.50 -10.38 79.56
C ALA A 347 7.44 -9.35 78.41
N ILE A 348 8.56 -8.98 77.80
CA ILE A 348 8.61 -7.96 76.73
C ILE A 348 8.82 -8.59 75.35
N PHE A 349 9.35 -9.82 75.29
CA PHE A 349 9.66 -10.49 74.03
C PHE A 349 8.45 -11.18 73.39
N GLU A 350 7.38 -11.44 74.15
CA GLU A 350 6.19 -12.14 73.65
C GLU A 350 5.09 -11.18 73.12
N SER A 351 5.10 -9.90 73.53
CA SER A 351 4.16 -8.89 73.00
C SER A 351 4.48 -8.43 71.57
N LEU A 352 5.74 -8.57 71.13
CA LEU A 352 6.14 -8.29 69.75
C LEU A 352 5.85 -9.46 68.80
N ARG A 353 5.74 -10.69 69.32
CA ARG A 353 5.42 -11.88 68.52
C ARG A 353 3.92 -12.09 68.32
N SER A 354 3.08 -11.57 69.23
CA SER A 354 1.62 -11.65 69.11
C SER A 354 1.00 -10.66 68.10
N GLY A 355 1.79 -9.75 67.52
CA GLY A 355 1.31 -8.76 66.55
C GLY A 355 1.26 -9.24 65.09
N LEU A 356 1.72 -10.46 64.78
CA LEU A 356 1.92 -10.89 63.38
C LEU A 356 1.26 -12.20 62.97
N ASP A 357 0.56 -12.93 63.85
CA ASP A 357 -0.08 -14.18 63.46
C ASP A 357 -1.41 -14.42 64.19
N GLY A 358 -2.51 -14.07 63.53
CA GLY A 358 -3.76 -14.85 63.64
C GLY A 358 -4.99 -14.10 64.13
N HIS A 359 -5.88 -13.74 63.19
CA HIS A 359 -7.31 -14.07 63.33
C HIS A 359 -7.88 -14.48 61.96
N ARG A 360 -8.42 -15.69 61.93
CA ARG A 360 -9.11 -16.35 60.81
C ARG A 360 -10.55 -16.61 61.27
N SER A 361 -11.51 -16.38 60.36
CA SER A 361 -12.86 -16.96 60.24
C SER A 361 -14.04 -16.58 61.18
N SER A 362 -15.19 -16.37 60.50
CA SER A 362 -16.63 -16.49 60.87
C SER A 362 -17.21 -15.50 61.91
N GLU A 363 -18.40 -14.91 61.81
CA GLU A 363 -19.62 -15.16 61.03
C GLU A 363 -20.61 -13.96 61.14
N GLN A 364 -21.51 -13.85 60.15
CA GLN A 364 -22.90 -13.31 60.17
C GLN A 364 -23.30 -11.81 60.08
N ALA A 365 -24.30 -11.62 59.18
CA ALA A 365 -25.32 -10.55 59.01
C ALA A 365 -24.98 -9.43 58.00
N ALA A 366 -25.85 -9.00 57.06
CA ALA A 366 -27.19 -9.36 56.60
C ALA A 366 -27.30 -8.83 55.13
N GLU A 367 -27.79 -9.62 54.17
CA GLU A 367 -29.15 -9.49 53.58
C GLU A 367 -29.35 -8.29 52.64
N LEU A 368 -29.42 -8.56 51.32
CA LEU A 368 -30.57 -8.25 50.43
C LEU A 368 -30.22 -8.45 48.94
N ASP A 369 -31.15 -9.14 48.25
CA ASP A 369 -31.54 -9.08 46.83
C ASP A 369 -30.53 -9.50 45.73
N ASP A 370 -30.85 -10.33 44.74
CA ASP A 370 -31.91 -11.32 44.47
C ASP A 370 -31.39 -12.12 43.22
N PRO A 371 -31.77 -13.39 43.01
CA PRO A 371 -31.07 -14.32 42.13
C PRO A 371 -31.83 -14.63 40.81
N LYS A 372 -31.12 -15.22 39.85
CA LYS A 372 -31.70 -16.31 39.01
C LYS A 372 -30.62 -17.17 38.36
N ALA A 373 -30.45 -18.35 38.94
CA ALA A 373 -29.97 -19.55 38.25
C ALA A 373 -31.15 -20.53 38.20
N LEU A 374 -31.38 -21.23 37.08
CA LEU A 374 -31.35 -22.71 37.04
C LEU A 374 -31.66 -23.28 35.64
N GLN A 375 -30.74 -24.14 35.19
CA GLN A 375 -30.86 -25.45 34.51
C GLN A 375 -32.07 -25.76 33.59
N ALA A 376 -31.72 -26.13 32.34
CA ALA A 376 -31.77 -27.48 31.74
C ALA A 376 -32.95 -28.42 32.11
N PRO A 377 -33.40 -29.29 31.20
CA PRO A 377 -32.55 -30.27 30.46
C PRO A 377 -32.05 -29.84 29.09
#